data_AF-A0A494ZXT0-F1
#
_entry.id   AF-A0A494ZXT0-F1
#
_cell.length_a   1.000
_cell.length_b   1.000
_cell.length_c   1.000
_cell.angle_alpha   90.00
_cell.angle_beta   90.00
_cell.angle_gamma   90.00
#
_symmetry.space_group_name_H-M   'P 1'
#
loop_
_entity.id
_entity.type
_entity.pdbx_description
1 polymer ?
#
loop_
_entity_poly.entity_id
_entity_poly.type
_entity_poly.pdbx_seq_one_letter_code
_entity_poly.pdbx_strand_id
1 'polypeptide(L)' 'MKNYAILRLLLAGFFLYVAWPVFPYAQTTLEQVFWGGWLVFLLLVVGANFATLLQMTQPPVMEQEEIRERQVDMH' A
#
# COMPACT_ATOMS: atom_id res chain seq x y z
N MET A 1 3.30 -11.47 5.89
CA MET A 1 3.32 -10.12 5.30
C MET A 1 3.59 -10.04 3.78
N LYS A 2 4.48 -10.87 3.21
CA LYS A 2 4.95 -10.66 1.82
C LYS A 2 3.81 -10.65 0.80
N ASN A 3 2.89 -11.62 0.87
CA ASN A 3 1.76 -11.70 -0.06
C ASN A 3 0.77 -10.54 0.09
N TYR A 4 0.49 -10.08 1.32
CA TYR A 4 -0.42 -8.94 1.54
C TYR A 4 0.19 -7.60 1.13
N ALA A 5 1.48 -7.38 1.42
CA ALA A 5 2.17 -6.19 0.95
C ALA A 5 2.27 -6.19 -0.59
N ILE A 6 2.56 -7.33 -1.22
CA ILE A 6 2.51 -7.49 -2.68
C ILE A 6 1.10 -7.21 -3.20
N LEU A 7 0.05 -7.76 -2.58
CA LEU A 7 -1.34 -7.52 -2.98
C LEU A 7 -1.71 -6.04 -2.90
N ARG A 8 -1.29 -5.34 -1.84
CA ARG A 8 -1.49 -3.90 -1.68
C ARG A 8 -0.74 -3.09 -2.74
N LEU A 9 0.48 -3.50 -3.10
CA LEU A 9 1.24 -2.87 -4.19
C LEU A 9 0.60 -3.12 -5.56
N LEU A 10 0.10 -4.33 -5.82
CA LEU A 10 -0.65 -4.64 -7.03
C LEU A 10 -1.94 -3.82 -7.10
N LEU A 11 -2.65 -3.67 -5.99
CA LEU A 11 -3.85 -2.84 -5.91
C LEU A 11 -3.53 -1.35 -6.14
N ALA A 12 -2.45 -0.84 -5.55
CA ALA A 12 -1.99 0.53 -5.80
C ALA A 12 -1.61 0.74 -7.27
N GLY A 13 -0.94 -0.23 -7.90
CA GLY A 13 -0.65 -0.22 -9.33
C GLY A 13 -1.91 -0.27 -10.20
N PHE A 14 -2.91 -1.06 -9.80
CA PHE A 14 -4.22 -1.12 -10.45
C PHE A 14 -4.94 0.24 -10.40
N PHE A 15 -4.99 0.89 -9.23
CA PHE A 15 -5.58 2.22 -9.12
C PHE A 15 -4.81 3.28 -9.93
N LEU A 16 -3.48 3.19 -9.97
CA LEU A 16 -2.68 4.05 -10.84
C LEU A 16 -3.01 3.83 -12.32
N TYR A 17 -3.13 2.59 -12.77
CA TYR A 17 -3.50 2.27 -14.14
C TYR A 17 -4.86 2.86 -14.52
N VAL A 18 -5.86 2.74 -13.64
CA VAL A 18 -7.21 3.29 -13.85
C VAL A 18 -7.19 4.83 -13.85
N ALA A 19 -6.41 5.45 -12.96
CA ALA A 19 -6.30 6.90 -12.87
C ALA A 19 -5.47 7.52 -14.01
N TRP A 20 -4.51 6.77 -14.56
CA TRP A 20 -3.54 7.26 -15.56
C TRP A 20 -4.16 8.02 -16.75
N PRO A 21 -5.20 7.51 -17.45
CA PRO A 21 -5.79 8.22 -18.57
C PRO A 21 -6.50 9.52 -18.17
N VAL A 22 -6.79 9.75 -16.90
CA VAL A 22 -7.56 10.92 -16.44
C VAL A 22 -6.67 12.10 -16.10
N PHE A 23 -5.42 11.87 -15.66
CA PHE A 23 -4.48 12.94 -15.31
C PHE A 23 -4.29 14.02 -16.38
N PRO A 24 -4.15 13.69 -17.68
CA PRO A 24 -3.90 14.70 -18.71
C PRO A 24 -5.10 15.62 -18.98
N TYR A 25 -6.30 15.23 -18.53
CA TYR A 25 -7.54 15.98 -18.73
C TYR A 25 -7.89 16.89 -17.56
N ALA A 26 -7.02 17.03 -16.55
CA ALA A 26 -7.21 17.95 -15.44
C ALA A 26 -7.06 19.41 -15.92
N GLN A 27 -8.17 20.09 -16.17
CA GLN A 27 -8.19 21.46 -16.70
C GLN A 27 -8.32 22.51 -15.61
N THR A 28 -8.95 22.15 -14.49
CA THR A 28 -9.18 23.09 -13.39
C THR A 28 -8.09 23.00 -12.32
N THR A 29 -7.82 24.11 -11.64
CA THR A 29 -6.91 24.15 -10.50
C THR A 29 -7.29 23.13 -9.42
N LEU A 30 -8.59 22.92 -9.20
CA LEU A 30 -9.09 21.95 -8.22
C LEU A 30 -8.72 20.52 -8.61
N GLU A 31 -8.90 20.14 -9.87
CA GLU A 31 -8.51 18.82 -10.38
C GLU A 31 -7.00 18.62 -10.28
N GLN A 32 -6.20 19.63 -10.61
CA GLN A 32 -4.74 19.57 -10.51
C GLN A 32 -4.28 19.35 -9.06
N VAL A 33 -4.86 20.08 -8.09
CA VAL A 33 -4.57 19.90 -6.67
C VAL A 33 -5.00 18.51 -6.19
N PHE A 34 -6.18 18.06 -6.59
CA PHE A 34 -6.69 16.73 -6.26
C PHE A 34 -5.74 15.63 -6.76
N TRP A 35 -5.38 15.65 -8.03
CA TRP A 35 -4.51 14.65 -8.62
C TRP A 35 -3.08 14.73 -8.09
N GLY A 36 -2.58 15.93 -7.80
CA GLY A 36 -1.31 16.11 -7.09
C GLY A 36 -1.31 15.47 -5.70
N GLY A 37 -2.37 15.72 -4.90
CA GLY A 37 -2.56 15.09 -3.60
C GLY A 37 -2.71 13.57 -3.69
N TRP A 38 -3.45 13.10 -4.70
CA TRP A 38 -3.61 11.68 -4.99
C TRP A 38 -2.27 10.99 -5.28
N LEU A 39 -1.37 11.62 -6.06
CA LEU A 39 -0.04 11.09 -6.34
C LEU A 39 0.83 11.02 -5.08
N VAL A 40 0.79 12.05 -4.23
CA VAL A 40 1.49 12.03 -2.93
C VAL A 40 0.97 10.88 -2.07
N PHE A 41 -0.35 10.70 -1.98
CA PHE A 41 -0.96 9.60 -1.25
C PHE A 41 -0.51 8.24 -1.79
N LEU A 42 -0.50 8.05 -3.12
CA LEU A 42 0.00 6.84 -3.75
C LEU A 42 1.45 6.54 -3.35
N LEU A 43 2.33 7.55 -3.37
CA LEU A 43 3.72 7.40 -2.95
C LEU A 43 3.84 6.96 -1.48
N LEU A 44 3.03 7.51 -0.59
CA LEU A 44 3.00 7.09 0.82
C LEU A 44 2.57 5.63 0.97
N VAL A 45 1.52 5.22 0.24
CA VAL A 45 1.03 3.83 0.25
C VAL A 45 2.11 2.89 -0.29
N VAL A 46 2.73 3.21 -1.41
CA VAL A 46 3.82 2.41 -1.98
C VAL A 46 4.98 2.33 -0.99
N GLY A 47 5.45 3.46 -0.47
CA GLY A 47 6.57 3.53 0.47
C GLY A 47 6.34 2.70 1.75
N ALA A 48 5.16 2.80 2.36
CA ALA A 48 4.84 2.03 3.58
C ALA A 48 4.81 0.52 3.33
N ASN A 49 4.28 0.09 2.18
CA ASN A 49 4.25 -1.34 1.82
C ASN A 49 5.64 -1.85 1.43
N PHE A 50 6.49 -1.03 0.79
CA PHE A 50 7.90 -1.37 0.56
C PHE A 50 8.70 -1.47 1.86
N ALA A 51 8.51 -0.54 2.81
CA ALA A 51 9.15 -0.60 4.12
C ALA A 51 8.79 -1.89 4.87
N THR A 52 7.53 -2.32 4.76
CA THR A 52 7.05 -3.61 5.28
C THR A 52 7.74 -4.79 4.61
N LEU A 53 7.89 -4.78 3.27
CA LEU A 53 8.59 -5.84 2.54
C LEU A 53 10.08 -5.93 2.92
N LEU A 54 10.70 -4.79 3.19
CA LEU A 54 12.09 -4.67 3.64
C LEU A 54 12.26 -4.98 5.14
N GLN A 55 11.20 -5.40 5.84
CA GLN A 55 11.19 -5.68 7.28
C GLN A 55 11.67 -4.51 8.15
N MET A 56 11.50 -3.28 7.65
CA MET A 56 11.83 -2.05 8.40
C MET A 56 10.77 -1.73 9.47
N THR A 57 9.68 -2.50 9.51
CA THR A 57 8.56 -2.35 10.45
C THR A 57 8.21 -3.69 11.09
N GLN A 58 7.73 -3.65 12.35
CA GLN A 58 7.26 -4.86 13.05
C GLN A 58 6.07 -5.49 12.33
N PRO A 59 5.93 -6.83 12.36
CA PRO A 59 4.79 -7.52 11.77
C PRO A 59 3.48 -7.05 12.42
N PRO A 60 2.38 -6.99 11.67
CA PRO A 60 1.11 -6.46 12.15
C PRO A 60 0.50 -7.43 13.18
N VAL A 61 -0.34 -6.92 14.08
CA VAL A 61 -0.91 -7.67 15.22
C VAL A 61 -1.50 -9.03 14.81
N MET A 62 -2.20 -9.10 13.67
CA MET A 62 -2.78 -10.36 13.19
C MET A 62 -1.75 -11.46 12.87
N GLU A 63 -0.55 -11.10 12.40
CA GLU A 63 0.53 -12.09 12.17
C GLU A 63 1.24 -12.45 13.48
N GLN A 64 1.26 -11.55 14.45
CA GLN A 64 1.76 -11.86 15.80
C GLN A 64 0.87 -12.90 16.47
N GLU A 65 -0.44 -12.83 16.24
CA GLU A 65 -1.43 -13.81 16.72
C GLU A 65 -1.22 -15.18 16.07
N GLU A 66 -1.04 -15.26 14.75
CA GLU A 66 -0.77 -16.53 14.05
C GLU A 66 0.57 -17.18 14.49
N ILE A 67 1.62 -16.37 14.70
CA ILE A 67 2.90 -16.86 15.22
C ILE A 67 2.74 -17.38 16.66
N ARG A 68 1.95 -16.68 17.48
CA ARG A 68 1.68 -17.06 18.87
C ARG A 68 0.89 -18.36 18.94
N GLU A 69 -0.15 -18.53 18.12
CA GLU A 69 -0.93 -19.78 18.04
C GLU A 69 -0.05 -20.97 17.66
N ARG A 70 0.82 -20.81 16.65
CA ARG A 70 1.78 -21.86 16.25
C ARG A 70 2.82 -22.20 17.33
N GLN A 71 3.18 -21.24 18.19
CA GLN A 71 4.12 -21.48 19.30
C GLN A 71 3.44 -22.21 20.47
N VAL A 72 2.15 -21.97 20.70
CA VAL A 72 1.39 -22.63 21.76
C VAL A 72 1.09 -24.09 21.41
N ASP A 73 0.84 -24.42 20.14
CA ASP A 73 0.62 -25.81 19.69
C ASP A 73 1.88 -26.70 19.75
N MET A 74 3.08 -26.12 19.85
CA MET A 74 4.34 -26.87 19.95
C MET A 74 4.81 -27.10 21.40
N HIS A 75 3.97 -26.84 22.40
CA HIS A 75 4.24 -27.05 23.83
C HIS A 75 3.19 -27.97 24.46
#